data_AF-A0A2G3J7T8-F1
#
_entry.id   AF-A0A2G3J7T8-F1
#
_cell.length_a   1.000
_cell.length_b   1.000
_cell.length_c   1.000
_cell.angle_alpha   90.00
_cell.angle_beta   90.00
_cell.angle_gamma   90.00
#
_symmetry.space_group_name_H-M   'P 1'
#
loop_
_entity.id
_entity.type
_entity.pdbx_description
1 polymer ?
#
loop_
_entity_poly.entity_id
_entity_poly.type
_entity_poly.pdbx_seq_one_letter_code
_entity_poly.pdbx_strand_id
1 'polypeptide(L)'
;MEVQIMKLRTRIWIIVIAALSGIMIMGAGGLYQLRQSMMQERRAQIVQLLDLAKAQLTHYQELEASGKLSREEAQSRAKEALASQRAGSTYFFIRSMTDDTFVFHIDPKRVGKPDPGAKSPDGRTAVQVIRDGLAQSKDGKAFALTFLIMSLAQLRLEIPLLDKV
;
A
#
# COMPACT_ATOMS: atom_id res chain seq x y z
N MET A 1 -56.99 -13.33 -24.25
CA MET A 1 -55.92 -12.68 -23.47
C MET A 1 -56.08 -11.18 -23.62
N GLU A 2 -56.61 -10.50 -22.61
CA GLU A 2 -56.65 -9.04 -22.62
C GLU A 2 -55.22 -8.51 -22.43
N VAL A 3 -54.71 -7.80 -23.43
CA VAL A 3 -53.48 -7.03 -23.30
C VAL A 3 -53.81 -5.81 -22.46
N GLN A 4 -53.52 -5.86 -21.16
CA GLN A 4 -53.62 -4.72 -20.26
C GLN A 4 -52.80 -3.55 -20.82
N ILE A 5 -53.47 -2.54 -21.37
CA ILE A 5 -52.83 -1.34 -21.94
C ILE A 5 -52.24 -0.54 -20.78
N MET A 6 -50.91 -0.60 -20.64
CA MET A 6 -50.19 0.16 -19.61
C MET A 6 -50.48 1.66 -19.72
N LYS A 7 -50.75 2.29 -18.57
CA LYS A 7 -50.93 3.74 -18.47
C LYS A 7 -49.68 4.48 -18.98
N LEU A 8 -49.87 5.56 -19.74
CA LEU A 8 -48.79 6.38 -20.33
C LEU A 8 -47.73 6.79 -19.30
N ARG A 9 -48.15 7.14 -18.07
CA ARG A 9 -47.27 7.45 -16.94
C ARG A 9 -46.28 6.32 -16.66
N THR A 10 -46.74 5.07 -16.63
CA THR A 10 -45.88 3.91 -16.32
C THR A 10 -44.87 3.66 -17.43
N ARG A 11 -45.26 3.84 -18.70
CA ARG A 11 -44.33 3.74 -19.85
C ARG A 11 -43.20 4.78 -19.77
N ILE A 12 -43.52 6.03 -19.42
CA ILE A 12 -42.53 7.10 -19.25
C ILE A 12 -41.56 6.76 -18.10
N TRP A 13 -42.06 6.30 -16.95
CA TRP A 13 -41.21 5.92 -15.82
C TRP A 13 -40.26 4.77 -16.12
N ILE A 14 -40.68 3.76 -16.89
CA ILE A 14 -39.81 2.66 -17.30
C ILE A 14 -38.64 3.16 -18.13
N ILE A 15 -38.88 4.04 -19.10
CA ILE A 15 -37.83 4.60 -19.95
C ILE A 15 -36.85 5.43 -19.12
N VAL A 16 -37.35 6.25 -18.20
CA VAL A 16 -36.51 7.07 -17.30
C VAL A 16 -35.65 6.19 -16.40
N ILE A 17 -36.22 5.17 -15.76
CA ILE A 17 -35.47 4.27 -14.87
C ILE A 17 -34.44 3.46 -15.67
N ALA A 18 -34.79 3.00 -16.87
CA ALA A 18 -33.87 2.27 -17.75
C ALA A 18 -32.69 3.15 -18.20
N ALA A 19 -32.94 4.42 -18.53
CA ALA A 19 -31.89 5.36 -18.88
C ALA A 19 -30.97 5.66 -17.67
N LEU A 20 -31.57 5.90 -16.49
CA LEU A 20 -30.82 6.16 -15.25
C LEU A 20 -30.00 4.94 -14.82
N SER A 21 -30.55 3.73 -14.95
CA SER A 21 -29.82 2.50 -14.61
C SER A 21 -28.63 2.29 -15.55
N GLY A 22 -28.79 2.58 -16.86
CA GLY A 22 -27.69 2.55 -17.82
C GLY A 22 -26.54 3.46 -17.41
N ILE A 23 -26.84 4.72 -17.07
CA ILE A 23 -25.83 5.69 -16.60
C ILE A 23 -25.18 5.21 -15.30
N MET A 24 -25.97 4.72 -14.35
CA MET A 24 -25.48 4.24 -13.05
C MET A 24 -24.51 3.06 -13.22
N ILE A 25 -24.85 2.09 -14.08
CA ILE A 25 -24.01 0.92 -14.35
C ILE A 25 -22.71 1.35 -15.02
N MET A 26 -22.77 2.24 -16.01
CA MET A 26 -21.58 2.76 -16.68
C MET A 26 -20.68 3.55 -15.72
N GLY A 27 -21.26 4.41 -14.89
CA GLY A 27 -20.53 5.19 -13.89
C GLY A 27 -19.86 4.30 -12.83
N ALA A 28 -20.59 3.32 -12.30
CA ALA A 28 -20.06 2.36 -11.34
C ALA A 28 -18.95 1.49 -11.96
N GLY A 29 -19.13 1.04 -13.20
CA GLY A 29 -18.12 0.28 -13.94
C GLY A 29 -16.85 1.09 -14.18
N GLY A 30 -16.98 2.34 -14.63
CA GLY A 30 -15.85 3.25 -14.84
C GLY A 30 -15.10 3.54 -13.54
N LEU A 31 -15.81 3.79 -12.44
CA LEU A 31 -15.18 4.02 -11.13
C LEU A 31 -14.45 2.77 -10.62
N TYR A 32 -15.05 1.59 -10.80
CA TYR A 32 -14.42 0.32 -10.44
C TYR A 32 -13.14 0.11 -11.24
N GLN A 33 -13.19 0.32 -12.55
CA GLN A 33 -12.02 0.17 -13.43
C GLN A 33 -10.92 1.15 -13.07
N LEU A 34 -11.26 2.43 -12.84
CA LEU A 34 -10.31 3.44 -12.40
C LEU A 34 -9.63 3.03 -11.09
N ARG A 35 -10.40 2.54 -10.10
CA ARG A 35 -9.83 2.05 -8.84
C ARG A 35 -8.88 0.88 -9.05
N GLN A 36 -9.23 -0.08 -9.92
CA GLN A 36 -8.36 -1.21 -10.24
C GLN A 36 -7.06 -0.75 -10.90
N SER A 37 -7.14 0.13 -11.90
CA SER A 37 -5.97 0.70 -12.58
C SER A 37 -5.05 1.43 -11.62
N MET A 38 -5.60 2.31 -10.76
CA MET A 38 -4.83 3.03 -9.75
C MET A 38 -4.11 2.09 -8.76
N MET A 39 -4.77 1.00 -8.33
CA MET A 39 -4.16 0.03 -7.42
C MET A 39 -3.08 -0.81 -8.11
N GLN A 40 -3.29 -1.20 -9.36
CA GLN A 40 -2.29 -1.92 -10.16
C GLN A 40 -1.06 -1.06 -10.41
N GLU A 41 -1.25 0.20 -10.80
CA GLU A 41 -0.17 1.15 -11.01
C GLU A 41 0.60 1.40 -9.71
N ARG A 42 -0.11 1.60 -8.59
CA ARG A 42 0.54 1.79 -7.28
C ARG A 42 1.39 0.59 -6.88
N ARG A 43 0.93 -0.64 -7.16
CA ARG A 43 1.71 -1.86 -6.92
C ARG A 43 2.96 -1.90 -7.82
N ALA A 44 2.81 -1.62 -9.11
CA ALA A 44 3.93 -1.60 -10.05
C ALA A 44 5.01 -0.58 -9.63
N GLN A 45 4.60 0.63 -9.21
CA GLN A 45 5.50 1.65 -8.68
C GLN A 45 6.27 1.14 -7.44
N ILE A 46 5.58 0.50 -6.48
CA ILE A 46 6.24 -0.07 -5.29
C ILE A 46 7.24 -1.16 -5.69
N VAL A 47 6.89 -2.02 -6.64
CA VAL A 47 7.79 -3.07 -7.14
C VAL A 47 9.05 -2.48 -7.74
N GLN A 48 8.90 -1.47 -8.60
CA GLN A 48 10.04 -0.80 -9.23
C GLN A 48 10.95 -0.14 -8.19
N LEU A 49 10.37 0.52 -7.18
CA LEU A 49 11.12 1.10 -6.07
C LEU A 49 11.88 0.03 -5.27
N LEU A 50 11.26 -1.12 -4.99
CA LEU A 50 11.91 -2.23 -4.32
C LEU A 50 13.03 -2.86 -5.15
N ASP A 51 12.86 -2.97 -6.47
CA ASP A 51 13.89 -3.49 -7.36
C ASP A 51 15.11 -2.57 -7.43
N LEU A 52 14.90 -1.25 -7.47
CA LEU A 52 15.97 -0.26 -7.37
C LEU A 52 16.70 -0.33 -6.04
N ALA A 53 15.95 -0.39 -4.93
CA ALA A 53 16.52 -0.56 -3.59
C ALA A 53 17.33 -1.86 -3.48
N LYS A 54 16.83 -2.96 -4.04
CA LYS A 54 17.54 -4.25 -4.08
C LYS A 54 18.84 -4.16 -4.88
N ALA A 55 18.81 -3.55 -6.06
CA ALA A 55 20.02 -3.38 -6.88
C ALA A 55 21.10 -2.58 -6.13
N GLN A 56 20.70 -1.56 -5.38
CA GLN A 56 21.63 -0.79 -4.56
C GLN A 56 22.19 -1.60 -3.38
N LEU A 57 21.36 -2.41 -2.70
CA LEU A 57 21.83 -3.33 -1.67
C LEU A 57 22.83 -4.35 -2.23
N THR A 58 22.53 -4.92 -3.41
CA THR A 58 23.42 -5.84 -4.12
C THR A 58 24.75 -5.18 -4.46
N HIS A 59 24.76 -3.92 -4.90
CA HIS A 59 26.00 -3.19 -5.16
C HIS A 59 26.92 -3.12 -3.92
N TYR A 60 26.39 -2.79 -2.74
CA TYR A 60 27.19 -2.76 -1.52
C TYR A 60 27.61 -4.16 -1.06
N GLN A 61 26.76 -5.17 -1.27
CA GLN A 61 27.13 -6.57 -1.03
C GLN A 61 28.29 -7.03 -1.93
N GLU A 62 28.34 -6.59 -3.19
CA GLU A 62 29.45 -6.89 -4.10
C GLU A 62 30.76 -6.19 -3.68
N LEU A 63 30.66 -4.96 -3.15
CA LEU A 63 31.81 -4.27 -2.57
C LEU A 63 32.35 -4.97 -1.31
N GLU A 64 31.46 -5.53 -0.48
CA GLU A 64 31.83 -6.40 0.64
C GLU A 64 32.51 -7.69 0.12
N ALA A 65 31.88 -8.38 -0.83
CA ALA A 65 32.38 -9.65 -1.36
C ALA A 65 33.74 -9.52 -2.08
N SER A 66 34.00 -8.36 -2.70
CA SER A 66 35.30 -8.05 -3.31
C SER A 66 36.36 -7.55 -2.33
N GLY A 67 36.03 -7.44 -1.04
CA GLY A 67 36.93 -6.97 0.02
C GLY A 67 37.23 -5.47 -0.01
N LYS A 68 36.52 -4.70 -0.85
CA LYS A 68 36.66 -3.23 -0.92
C LYS A 68 36.08 -2.53 0.29
N LEU A 69 35.08 -3.14 0.93
CA LEU A 69 34.46 -2.67 2.16
C LEU A 69 34.41 -3.82 3.17
N SER A 70 34.51 -3.51 4.46
CA SER A 70 34.12 -4.49 5.49
C SER A 70 32.61 -4.71 5.45
N ARG A 71 32.14 -5.81 6.04
CA ARG A 71 30.70 -6.09 6.15
C ARG A 71 29.95 -4.98 6.89
N GLU A 72 30.51 -4.49 7.97
CA GLU A 72 29.93 -3.43 8.79
C GLU A 72 29.83 -2.13 7.98
N GLU A 73 30.88 -1.80 7.23
CA GLU A 73 30.92 -0.61 6.40
C GLU A 73 29.94 -0.69 5.21
N ALA A 74 29.89 -1.82 4.51
CA ALA A 74 28.94 -2.06 3.44
C ALA A 74 27.49 -1.96 3.93
N GLN A 75 27.17 -2.59 5.06
CA GLN A 75 25.84 -2.50 5.66
C GLN A 75 25.50 -1.08 6.12
N SER A 76 26.47 -0.35 6.69
CA SER A 76 26.26 1.03 7.12
C SER A 76 25.94 1.95 5.94
N ARG A 77 26.77 1.91 4.89
CA ARG A 77 26.57 2.71 3.67
C ARG A 77 25.28 2.34 2.93
N ALA A 78 24.95 1.06 2.87
CA ALA A 78 23.70 0.59 2.29
C ALA A 78 22.46 1.14 3.02
N LYS A 79 22.47 1.10 4.38
CA LYS A 79 21.38 1.67 5.19
C LYS A 79 21.26 3.17 4.99
N GLU A 80 22.37 3.90 5.01
CA GLU A 80 22.38 5.36 4.79
C GLU A 80 21.81 5.74 3.43
N ALA A 81 22.21 5.02 2.38
CA ALA A 81 21.76 5.30 1.04
C ALA A 81 20.26 4.98 0.83
N LEU A 82 19.73 3.94 1.48
CA LEU A 82 18.28 3.70 1.54
C LEU A 82 17.55 4.74 2.39
N ALA A 83 18.14 5.19 3.50
CA ALA A 83 17.56 6.19 4.40
C ALA A 83 17.34 7.54 3.70
N SER A 84 18.25 7.90 2.78
CA SER A 84 18.12 9.12 1.97
C SER A 84 17.01 9.07 0.92
N GLN A 85 16.51 7.88 0.56
CA GLN A 85 15.45 7.73 -0.43
C GLN A 85 14.07 7.89 0.22
N ARG A 86 13.64 9.15 0.28
CA ARG A 86 12.34 9.52 0.84
C ARG A 86 11.61 10.51 -0.05
N ALA A 87 10.32 10.28 -0.21
CA ALA A 87 9.39 11.22 -0.83
C ALA A 87 8.12 11.35 0.03
N GLY A 88 8.04 12.41 0.83
CA GLY A 88 6.92 12.64 1.75
C GLY A 88 6.75 11.50 2.77
N SER A 89 5.64 10.77 2.65
CA SER A 89 5.30 9.59 3.45
C SER A 89 5.80 8.26 2.86
N THR A 90 6.46 8.28 1.70
CA THR A 90 7.07 7.10 1.07
C THR A 90 8.52 6.98 1.52
N TYR A 91 8.86 5.87 2.17
CA TYR A 91 10.19 5.56 2.70
C TYR A 91 10.43 4.06 2.70
N PHE A 92 11.70 3.65 2.74
CA PHE A 92 12.09 2.26 2.94
C PHE A 92 12.33 1.97 4.43
N PHE A 93 12.10 0.73 4.82
CA PHE A 93 12.51 0.18 6.11
C PHE A 93 13.09 -1.20 5.90
N ILE A 94 13.94 -1.64 6.82
CA ILE A 94 14.52 -2.99 6.80
C ILE A 94 14.08 -3.69 8.08
N ARG A 95 13.52 -4.88 7.92
CA ARG A 95 13.08 -5.72 9.03
C ARG A 95 13.74 -7.09 8.92
N SER A 96 14.15 -7.61 10.06
CA SER A 96 14.66 -8.97 10.17
C SER A 96 13.51 -9.97 10.04
N MET A 97 13.72 -11.03 9.25
CA MET A 97 12.73 -12.08 9.03
C MET A 97 12.70 -13.10 10.18
N THR A 98 13.70 -13.11 11.07
CA THR A 98 13.81 -14.10 12.15
C THR A 98 13.01 -13.71 13.38
N ASP A 99 13.10 -12.45 13.79
CA ASP A 99 12.57 -11.90 15.05
C ASP A 99 11.61 -10.72 14.84
N ASP A 100 11.29 -10.39 13.58
CA ASP A 100 10.42 -9.27 13.17
C ASP A 100 10.86 -7.88 13.69
N THR A 101 12.12 -7.74 14.10
CA THR A 101 12.68 -6.47 14.58
C THR A 101 13.07 -5.56 13.42
N PHE A 102 12.88 -4.25 13.59
CA PHE A 102 13.37 -3.29 12.62
C PHE A 102 14.89 -3.15 12.70
N VAL A 103 15.58 -3.56 11.64
CA VAL A 103 17.01 -3.31 11.43
C VAL A 103 17.23 -1.85 11.04
N PHE A 104 16.31 -1.29 10.27
CA PHE A 104 16.30 0.12 9.89
C PHE A 104 14.86 0.63 9.78
N HIS A 105 14.61 1.81 10.34
CA HIS A 105 13.34 2.51 10.24
C HIS A 105 13.59 4.03 10.34
N ILE A 106 12.78 4.83 9.64
CA ILE A 106 12.93 6.29 9.63
C ILE A 106 12.70 6.93 11.02
N ASP A 107 11.76 6.39 11.78
CA ASP A 107 11.63 6.69 13.21
C ASP A 107 12.62 5.83 14.01
N PRO A 108 13.66 6.44 14.63
CA PRO A 108 14.69 5.71 15.37
C PRO A 108 14.13 4.96 16.58
N LYS A 109 12.99 5.38 17.13
CA LYS A 109 12.39 4.74 18.31
C LYS A 109 11.90 3.32 18.05
N ARG A 110 11.70 2.97 16.76
CA ARG A 110 11.23 1.67 16.27
C ARG A 110 12.37 0.71 15.95
N VAL A 111 13.60 1.20 15.74
CA VAL A 111 14.77 0.37 15.46
C VAL A 111 15.08 -0.55 16.65
N GLY A 112 15.42 -1.81 16.37
CA GLY A 112 15.74 -2.83 17.37
C GLY A 112 14.53 -3.37 18.15
N LYS A 113 13.30 -2.98 17.79
CA LYS A 113 12.07 -3.45 18.44
C LYS A 113 11.22 -4.25 17.46
N PRO A 114 10.58 -5.34 17.91
CA PRO A 114 9.55 -6.00 17.13
C PRO A 114 8.32 -5.09 17.08
N ASP A 115 7.73 -4.96 15.90
CA ASP A 115 6.46 -4.24 15.73
C ASP A 115 5.53 -5.05 14.82
N PRO A 116 4.42 -5.59 15.34
CA PRO A 116 3.44 -6.32 14.53
C PRO A 116 2.81 -5.46 13.42
N GLY A 117 2.88 -4.13 13.54
CA GLY A 117 2.18 -3.18 12.69
C GLY A 117 0.68 -3.12 13.03
N ALA A 118 -0.05 -2.28 12.31
CA ALA A 118 -1.49 -2.15 12.54
C ALA A 118 -2.24 -3.45 12.17
N LYS A 119 -3.39 -3.65 12.80
CA LYS A 119 -4.28 -4.76 12.48
C LYS A 119 -5.09 -4.44 11.23
N SER A 120 -5.18 -5.41 10.35
CA SER A 120 -6.08 -5.44 9.21
C SER A 120 -7.52 -5.75 9.68
N PRO A 121 -8.57 -5.41 8.89
CA PRO A 121 -9.96 -5.69 9.24
C PRO A 121 -10.27 -7.16 9.54
N ASP A 122 -9.47 -8.09 9.02
CA ASP A 122 -9.54 -9.53 9.27
C ASP A 122 -8.83 -9.96 10.58
N GLY A 123 -8.32 -9.02 11.36
CA GLY A 123 -7.68 -9.25 12.66
C GLY A 123 -6.19 -9.59 12.60
N ARG A 124 -5.64 -9.84 11.41
CA ARG A 124 -4.21 -10.12 11.21
C ARG A 124 -3.38 -8.84 11.32
N THR A 125 -2.14 -8.96 11.80
CA THR A 125 -1.21 -7.84 11.86
C THR A 125 -0.56 -7.59 10.50
N ALA A 126 -0.06 -6.39 10.24
CA ALA A 126 0.64 -6.09 8.99
C ALA A 126 1.82 -7.05 8.73
N VAL A 127 2.57 -7.43 9.79
CA VAL A 127 3.63 -8.45 9.71
C VAL A 127 3.07 -9.78 9.19
N GLN A 128 1.97 -10.26 9.76
CA GLN A 128 1.37 -11.54 9.37
C GLN A 128 0.94 -11.53 7.90
N VAL A 129 0.27 -10.46 7.47
CA VAL A 129 -0.16 -10.32 6.07
C VAL A 129 1.04 -10.34 5.11
N ILE A 130 2.13 -9.65 5.46
CA ILE A 130 3.35 -9.65 4.64
C ILE A 130 3.99 -11.04 4.63
N ARG A 131 4.12 -11.71 5.78
CA ARG A 131 4.73 -13.04 5.88
C ARG A 131 3.96 -14.09 5.08
N ASP A 132 2.63 -14.11 5.21
CA ASP A 132 1.75 -15.01 4.47
C ASP A 132 1.89 -14.77 2.96
N GLY A 133 1.97 -13.49 2.54
CA GLY A 133 2.18 -13.13 1.14
C GLY A 133 3.56 -13.53 0.61
N LEU A 134 4.62 -13.35 1.41
CA LEU A 134 5.97 -13.76 1.05
C LEU A 134 6.10 -15.27 0.94
N ALA A 135 5.44 -16.03 1.81
CA ALA A 135 5.43 -17.50 1.75
C ALA A 135 4.79 -18.05 0.47
N GLN A 136 3.89 -17.29 -0.15
CA GLN A 136 3.19 -17.66 -1.38
C GLN A 136 3.80 -17.02 -2.64
N SER A 137 4.71 -16.06 -2.47
CA SER A 137 5.32 -15.29 -3.56
C SER A 137 6.48 -16.04 -4.19
N LYS A 138 6.52 -16.10 -5.53
CA LYS A 138 7.63 -16.67 -6.30
C LYS A 138 8.79 -15.69 -6.46
N ASP A 139 8.51 -14.39 -6.39
CA ASP A 139 9.44 -13.30 -6.64
C ASP A 139 9.93 -12.59 -5.36
N GLY A 140 9.51 -13.08 -4.18
CA GLY A 140 9.88 -12.52 -2.87
C GLY A 140 9.23 -11.16 -2.58
N LYS A 141 8.11 -10.86 -3.24
CA LYS A 141 7.38 -9.58 -3.12
C LYS A 141 5.97 -9.84 -2.60
N ALA A 142 5.57 -9.08 -1.59
CA ALA A 142 4.24 -9.15 -1.00
C ALA A 142 3.69 -7.75 -0.75
N PHE A 143 2.36 -7.62 -0.80
CA PHE A 143 1.68 -6.36 -0.58
C PHE A 143 0.70 -6.51 0.59
N ALA A 144 0.77 -5.57 1.54
CA ALA A 144 -0.22 -5.43 2.58
C ALA A 144 -0.90 -4.06 2.43
N LEU A 145 -2.23 -4.06 2.41
CA LEU A 145 -3.01 -2.84 2.57
C LEU A 145 -3.30 -2.68 4.05
N THR A 146 -2.57 -1.78 4.69
CA THR A 146 -2.79 -1.47 6.10
C THR A 146 -3.78 -0.34 6.20
N PHE A 147 -4.92 -0.59 6.84
CA PHE A 147 -5.85 0.46 7.23
C PHE A 147 -5.37 1.04 8.55
N LEU A 148 -4.77 2.23 8.51
CA LEU A 148 -4.58 3.00 9.73
C LEU A 148 -5.94 3.59 10.10
N ILE A 149 -6.66 2.95 11.03
CA ILE A 149 -7.82 3.60 11.67
C ILE A 149 -7.22 4.67 12.57
N MET A 150 -7.06 5.87 12.02
CA MET A 150 -6.60 7.01 12.78
C MET A 150 -7.72 7.43 13.73
N SER A 151 -7.41 7.54 15.02
CA SER A 151 -8.34 8.13 15.98
C SER A 151 -8.67 9.57 15.55
N LEU A 152 -9.89 10.05 15.80
CA LEU A 152 -10.26 11.45 15.56
C LEU A 152 -9.28 12.44 16.20
N ALA A 153 -8.67 12.07 17.33
CA ALA A 153 -7.63 12.87 18.00
C ALA A 153 -6.35 13.00 17.15
N GLN A 154 -5.98 11.96 16.39
CA GLN A 154 -4.82 11.96 15.50
C GLN A 154 -5.13 12.64 14.16
N LEU A 155 -6.37 12.50 13.65
CA LEU A 155 -6.86 13.21 12.46
C LEU A 155 -6.84 14.73 12.63
N ARG A 156 -7.16 15.22 13.83
CA ARG A 156 -7.14 16.65 14.16
C ARG A 156 -5.72 17.26 14.20
N LEU A 157 -4.71 16.45 14.49
CA LEU A 157 -3.31 16.90 14.55
C LEU A 157 -2.64 17.00 13.17
N GLU A 158 -3.10 16.22 12.19
CA GLU A 158 -2.56 16.26 10.82
C GLU A 158 -3.30 17.23 9.88
N ILE A 159 -4.53 17.62 10.22
CA ILE A 159 -5.33 18.58 9.44
C ILE A 159 -5.48 19.89 10.24
N PRO A 160 -4.50 20.82 10.17
CA PRO A 160 -4.55 22.09 10.89
C PRO A 160 -5.65 23.07 10.39
N LEU A 161 -6.45 22.66 9.41
CA LEU A 161 -7.50 23.48 8.78
C LEU A 161 -8.88 23.33 9.43
N LEU A 162 -9.07 22.39 10.37
CA LEU A 162 -10.38 22.19 11.03
C LEU A 162 -10.64 23.12 12.22
N ASP A 163 -9.65 23.89 12.67
CA ASP A 163 -9.82 24.87 13.76
C ASP A 163 -10.21 26.28 13.26
N LYS A 164 -10.50 26.44 11.96
CA LYS A 164 -10.88 27.73 11.34
C LYS A 164 -12.29 27.76 10.72
N VAL A 165 -13.20 26.91 11.18
CA VAL A 165 -14.65 26.99 10.90
C VAL A 165 -15.39 26.93 12.22
#